data_AF-A0A8J6KQQ2-F1
#
_entry.id   AF-A0A8J6KQQ2-F1
#
_cell.length_a   1.000
_cell.length_b   1.000
_cell.length_c   1.000
_cell.angle_alpha   90.00
_cell.angle_beta   90.00
_cell.angle_gamma   90.00
#
_symmetry.space_group_name_H-M   'P 1'
#
loop_
_entity.id
_entity.type
_entity.pdbx_description
1 polymer ?
#
loop_
_entity_poly.entity_id
_entity_poly.type
_entity_poly.pdbx_seq_one_letter_code
_entity_poly.pdbx_strand_id
1 'polypeptide(L)'
;SNFVLNRCSEINKYKLYPWIHQFSNNRRAADQIRPIFFPDVDPHSLPPGSNFSMTAGDFQEIYSECNTWDCIATCFFIDTAHNVIDYIDTIWRILKPGGIWINLGPLLYHFENLANELSIESSYEDIKNVVLQYGFQLEVEEESVLSTYTVNDLSMMKYYYEWKTLKAIIRVA
;
A
#
# COMPACT_ATOMS: atom_id res chain seq x y z
N SER A 1 -11.12 -2.50 -8.60
CA SER A 1 -11.16 -1.04 -8.82
C SER A 1 -12.11 -0.63 -9.95
N ASN A 2 -11.94 -1.12 -11.19
CA ASN A 2 -12.73 -0.72 -12.37
C ASN A 2 -14.26 -0.67 -12.14
N PHE A 3 -14.83 -1.69 -11.48
CA PHE A 3 -16.25 -1.70 -11.14
C PHE A 3 -16.64 -0.51 -10.23
N VAL A 4 -15.94 -0.32 -9.11
CA VAL A 4 -16.25 0.74 -8.14
C VAL A 4 -16.10 2.12 -8.78
N LEU A 5 -14.96 2.39 -9.42
CA LEU A 5 -14.63 3.72 -9.93
C LEU A 5 -15.49 4.15 -11.12
N ASN A 6 -15.89 3.22 -11.99
CA ASN A 6 -16.53 3.55 -13.27
C ASN A 6 -18.02 3.18 -13.34
N ARG A 7 -18.55 2.42 -12.37
CA ARG A 7 -19.93 1.90 -12.40
C ARG A 7 -20.73 2.20 -11.13
N CYS A 8 -20.08 2.60 -10.04
CA CYS A 8 -20.79 2.99 -8.82
C CYS A 8 -20.84 4.52 -8.75
N SER A 9 -22.03 5.12 -8.87
CA SER A 9 -22.25 6.57 -8.75
C SER A 9 -23.30 6.94 -7.70
N GLU A 10 -23.72 5.98 -6.89
CA GLU A 10 -24.70 6.16 -5.82
C GLU A 10 -24.10 5.62 -4.53
N ILE A 11 -24.07 6.47 -3.51
CA ILE A 11 -23.49 6.17 -2.20
C ILE A 11 -24.27 5.02 -1.54
N ASN A 12 -23.55 4.05 -0.98
CA ASN A 12 -24.07 2.88 -0.25
C ASN A 12 -25.04 2.00 -1.07
N LYS A 13 -25.01 2.09 -2.41
CA LYS A 13 -25.90 1.33 -3.30
C LYS A 13 -25.72 -0.18 -3.20
N TYR A 14 -24.48 -0.63 -3.09
CA TYR A 14 -24.14 -2.05 -3.07
C TYR A 14 -23.86 -2.52 -1.64
N LYS A 15 -24.07 -3.83 -1.41
CA LYS A 15 -23.67 -4.48 -0.17
C LYS A 15 -22.88 -5.75 -0.44
N LEU A 16 -21.98 -6.08 0.47
CA LEU A 16 -21.27 -7.36 0.51
C LEU A 16 -21.19 -7.87 1.95
N TYR A 17 -20.93 -9.17 2.10
CA TYR A 17 -20.85 -9.85 3.40
C TYR A 17 -19.42 -10.37 3.61
N PRO A 18 -18.47 -9.50 4.02
CA PRO A 18 -17.06 -9.87 3.96
C PRO A 18 -16.68 -10.84 5.07
N TRP A 19 -17.48 -10.99 6.12
CA TRP A 19 -17.12 -11.76 7.31
C TRP A 19 -17.62 -13.22 7.29
N ILE A 20 -18.35 -13.63 6.25
CA ILE A 20 -19.01 -14.94 6.20
C ILE A 20 -18.04 -16.13 6.25
N HIS A 21 -16.80 -15.94 5.80
CA HIS A 21 -15.77 -16.97 5.81
C HIS A 21 -15.08 -17.13 7.18
N GLN A 22 -15.30 -16.20 8.12
CA GLN A 22 -14.72 -16.26 9.46
C GLN A 22 -15.68 -16.99 10.42
N PHE A 23 -15.43 -18.28 10.67
CA PHE A 23 -16.25 -19.10 11.60
C PHE A 23 -15.79 -19.00 13.06
N SER A 24 -14.49 -18.74 13.28
CA SER A 24 -13.90 -18.59 14.61
C SER A 24 -13.98 -17.13 15.12
N ASN A 25 -13.83 -16.95 16.43
CA ASN A 25 -13.72 -15.63 17.07
C ASN A 25 -14.94 -14.70 16.87
N ASN A 26 -16.12 -15.25 16.61
CA ASN A 26 -17.37 -14.50 16.55
C ASN A 26 -17.99 -14.38 17.95
N ARG A 27 -18.35 -13.16 18.36
CA ARG A 27 -19.06 -12.93 19.64
C ARG A 27 -20.52 -13.32 19.53
N ARG A 28 -21.14 -13.07 18.38
CA ARG A 28 -22.52 -13.41 18.05
C ARG A 28 -22.57 -14.01 16.65
N ALA A 29 -23.47 -14.97 16.41
CA ALA A 29 -23.68 -15.56 15.08
C ALA A 29 -24.05 -14.49 14.02
N ALA A 30 -24.77 -13.44 14.44
CA ALA A 30 -25.12 -12.31 13.58
C ALA A 30 -23.91 -11.51 13.07
N ASP A 31 -22.78 -11.52 13.78
CA ASP A 31 -21.58 -10.76 13.41
C ASP A 31 -20.95 -11.30 12.11
N GLN A 32 -21.05 -12.60 11.87
CA GLN A 32 -20.52 -13.31 10.69
C GLN A 32 -21.27 -12.92 9.40
N ILE A 33 -22.59 -12.69 9.51
CA ILE A 33 -23.47 -12.42 8.35
C ILE A 33 -23.86 -10.94 8.24
N ARG A 34 -23.17 -10.04 8.95
CA ARG A 34 -23.48 -8.60 8.84
C ARG A 34 -23.04 -8.04 7.48
N PRO A 35 -23.87 -7.24 6.81
CA PRO A 35 -23.46 -6.58 5.58
C PRO A 35 -22.53 -5.38 5.87
N ILE A 36 -21.76 -5.00 4.86
CA ILE A 36 -21.25 -3.63 4.70
C ILE A 36 -21.83 -3.03 3.42
N PHE A 37 -21.85 -1.71 3.31
CA PHE A 37 -22.34 -0.99 2.13
C PHE A 37 -21.21 -0.20 1.46
N PHE A 38 -21.28 -0.03 0.15
CA PHE A 38 -20.29 0.72 -0.63
C PHE A 38 -20.88 1.25 -1.96
N PRO A 39 -20.25 2.26 -2.59
CA PRO A 39 -19.16 3.10 -2.07
C PRO A 39 -19.70 4.13 -1.05
N ASP A 40 -18.90 4.51 -0.07
CA ASP A 40 -19.25 5.50 0.97
C ASP A 40 -19.22 6.95 0.46
N VAL A 41 -18.53 7.18 -0.66
CA VAL A 41 -18.49 8.43 -1.43
C VAL A 41 -18.86 8.16 -2.88
N ASP A 42 -19.27 9.18 -3.64
CA ASP A 42 -19.42 9.03 -5.10
C ASP A 42 -18.05 9.15 -5.78
N PRO A 43 -17.50 8.09 -6.39
CA PRO A 43 -16.23 8.14 -7.11
C PRO A 43 -16.20 9.15 -8.27
N HIS A 44 -17.37 9.59 -8.76
CA HIS A 44 -17.48 10.56 -9.85
C HIS A 44 -17.51 12.01 -9.36
N SER A 45 -17.49 12.26 -8.05
CA SER A 45 -17.50 13.62 -7.48
C SER A 45 -16.15 14.34 -7.58
N LEU A 46 -15.30 13.95 -8.53
CA LEU A 46 -14.01 14.60 -8.79
C LEU A 46 -14.25 16.03 -9.31
N PRO A 47 -13.52 17.04 -8.80
CA PRO A 47 -13.63 18.41 -9.31
C PRO A 47 -13.31 18.51 -10.80
N PRO A 48 -13.91 19.48 -11.53
CA PRO A 48 -13.51 19.79 -12.90
C PRO A 48 -12.01 20.04 -13.01
N GLY A 49 -11.37 19.43 -14.02
CA GLY A 49 -9.91 19.54 -14.22
C GLY A 49 -9.07 18.52 -13.43
N SER A 50 -9.69 17.61 -12.67
CA SER A 50 -8.97 16.50 -12.05
C SER A 50 -8.36 15.57 -13.10
N ASN A 51 -7.15 15.06 -12.82
CA ASN A 51 -6.45 14.09 -13.67
C ASN A 51 -6.13 12.84 -12.85
N PHE A 52 -7.05 11.88 -12.87
CA PHE A 52 -6.94 10.62 -12.15
C PHE A 52 -6.98 9.45 -13.13
N SER A 53 -6.03 8.53 -12.99
CA SER A 53 -5.89 7.36 -13.86
C SER A 53 -5.43 6.14 -13.07
N MET A 54 -5.61 4.96 -13.66
CA MET A 54 -5.14 3.68 -13.14
C MET A 54 -4.55 2.85 -14.27
N THR A 55 -3.42 2.21 -14.01
CA THR A 55 -2.72 1.33 -14.96
C THR A 55 -2.72 -0.11 -14.44
N ALA A 56 -2.70 -1.09 -15.34
CA ALA A 56 -2.68 -2.51 -14.99
C ALA A 56 -1.37 -3.17 -15.47
N GLY A 57 -0.70 -3.87 -14.56
CA GLY A 57 0.51 -4.67 -14.79
C GLY A 57 1.54 -4.47 -13.68
N ASP A 58 2.74 -5.00 -13.88
CA ASP A 58 3.82 -4.95 -12.88
C ASP A 58 4.42 -3.54 -12.77
N PHE A 59 4.64 -3.08 -11.53
CA PHE A 59 5.20 -1.75 -11.25
C PHE A 59 6.58 -1.55 -11.89
N GLN A 60 7.46 -2.53 -11.82
CA GLN A 60 8.81 -2.46 -12.35
C GLN A 60 8.82 -2.47 -13.88
N GLU A 61 7.91 -3.21 -14.51
CA GLU A 61 7.82 -3.32 -15.96
C GLU A 61 7.17 -2.10 -16.62
N ILE A 62 6.09 -1.58 -16.03
CA ILE A 62 5.33 -0.46 -16.59
C ILE A 62 6.13 0.84 -16.51
N TYR A 63 6.76 1.11 -15.37
CA TYR A 63 7.40 2.38 -15.10
C TYR A 63 8.91 2.33 -15.44
N SER A 64 9.20 2.44 -16.74
CA SER A 64 10.56 2.39 -17.28
C SER A 64 11.17 3.78 -17.59
N GLU A 65 10.35 4.82 -17.70
CA GLU A 65 10.83 6.19 -17.97
C GLU A 65 11.45 6.82 -16.71
N CYS A 66 12.68 7.32 -16.85
CA CYS A 66 13.41 7.95 -15.76
C CYS A 66 12.97 9.41 -15.54
N ASN A 67 13.07 9.90 -14.30
CA ASN A 67 12.80 11.31 -13.97
C ASN A 67 11.39 11.80 -14.38
N THR A 68 10.37 10.97 -14.19
CA THR A 68 8.99 11.27 -14.62
C THR A 68 8.12 11.77 -13.47
N TRP A 69 8.28 11.21 -12.27
CA TRP A 69 7.35 11.41 -11.16
C TRP A 69 7.89 12.43 -10.16
N ASP A 70 7.05 13.39 -9.76
CA ASP A 70 7.36 14.34 -8.68
C ASP A 70 7.21 13.70 -7.30
N CYS A 71 6.32 12.72 -7.17
CA CYS A 71 6.04 12.01 -5.93
C CYS A 71 5.67 10.55 -6.22
N ILE A 72 6.16 9.63 -5.39
CA ILE A 72 5.71 8.25 -5.31
C ILE A 72 5.24 7.98 -3.88
N ALA A 73 4.05 7.40 -3.74
CA ALA A 73 3.48 7.04 -2.46
C ALA A 73 3.21 5.53 -2.42
N THR A 74 3.89 4.81 -1.54
CA THR A 74 3.71 3.36 -1.31
C THR A 74 2.99 3.13 0.01
N CYS A 75 1.91 2.34 0.00
CA CYS A 75 1.09 2.04 1.17
C CYS A 75 0.79 0.53 1.23
N PHE A 76 1.32 -0.20 2.22
CA PHE A 76 1.32 -1.69 2.25
C PHE A 76 1.74 -2.31 0.91
N PHE A 77 2.93 -1.93 0.44
CA PHE A 77 3.35 -2.25 -0.92
C PHE A 77 4.77 -2.80 -1.01
N ILE A 78 5.75 -2.21 -0.33
CA ILE A 78 7.15 -2.59 -0.55
C ILE A 78 7.49 -4.01 -0.10
N ASP A 79 6.70 -4.57 0.81
CA ASP A 79 6.78 -5.95 1.29
C ASP A 79 6.12 -6.96 0.34
N THR A 80 5.53 -6.50 -0.77
CA THR A 80 5.06 -7.37 -1.85
C THR A 80 6.15 -7.69 -2.89
N ALA A 81 7.37 -7.17 -2.72
CA ALA A 81 8.46 -7.44 -3.64
C ALA A 81 9.09 -8.82 -3.40
N HIS A 82 9.54 -9.48 -4.47
CA HIS A 82 10.49 -10.60 -4.34
C HIS A 82 11.84 -10.12 -3.78
N ASN A 83 12.25 -8.93 -4.19
CA ASN A 83 13.43 -8.23 -3.68
C ASN A 83 13.11 -6.74 -3.56
N VAL A 84 13.00 -6.26 -2.31
CA VAL A 84 12.65 -4.86 -2.02
C VAL A 84 13.65 -3.87 -2.60
N ILE A 85 14.91 -4.28 -2.80
CA ILE A 85 15.94 -3.42 -3.41
C ILE A 85 15.57 -3.06 -4.85
N ASP A 86 14.93 -3.97 -5.60
CA ASP A 86 14.54 -3.70 -6.99
C ASP A 86 13.38 -2.68 -7.06
N TYR A 87 12.52 -2.65 -6.03
CA TYR A 87 11.52 -1.60 -5.86
C TYR A 87 12.19 -0.25 -5.56
N ILE A 88 13.17 -0.22 -4.64
CA ILE A 88 13.93 0.99 -4.29
C ILE A 88 14.65 1.55 -5.54
N ASP A 89 15.28 0.68 -6.34
CA ASP A 89 15.93 1.04 -7.60
C ASP A 89 14.95 1.70 -8.58
N THR A 90 13.80 1.05 -8.77
CA THR A 90 12.74 1.55 -9.66
C THR A 90 12.25 2.92 -9.20
N ILE A 91 11.96 3.08 -7.91
CA ILE A 91 11.50 4.34 -7.31
C ILE A 91 12.55 5.44 -7.52
N TRP A 92 13.82 5.16 -7.23
CA TRP A 92 14.91 6.10 -7.44
C TRP A 92 15.00 6.55 -8.90
N ARG A 93 14.97 5.61 -9.84
CA ARG A 93 15.12 5.86 -11.28
C ARG A 93 14.00 6.71 -11.85
N ILE A 94 12.74 6.45 -11.46
CA ILE A 94 11.57 7.09 -12.08
C ILE A 94 11.19 8.42 -11.40
N LEU A 95 11.70 8.70 -10.20
CA LEU A 95 11.53 10.00 -9.56
C LEU A 95 12.37 11.07 -10.25
N LYS A 96 11.79 12.27 -10.40
CA LYS A 96 12.53 13.46 -10.83
C LYS A 96 13.61 13.84 -9.80
N PRO A 97 14.67 14.55 -10.23
CA PRO A 97 15.47 15.37 -9.34
C PRO A 97 14.61 16.24 -8.43
N GLY A 98 14.78 16.14 -7.10
CA GLY A 98 13.93 16.86 -6.13
C GLY A 98 12.62 16.16 -5.79
N GLY A 99 12.31 15.03 -6.43
CA GLY A 99 11.11 14.25 -6.18
C GLY A 99 11.11 13.54 -4.84
N ILE A 100 9.92 13.16 -4.37
CA ILE A 100 9.72 12.60 -3.03
C ILE A 100 9.17 11.18 -3.08
N TRP A 101 9.65 10.34 -2.17
CA TRP A 101 9.08 9.04 -1.90
C TRP A 101 8.50 9.01 -0.48
N ILE A 102 7.22 8.70 -0.39
CA ILE A 102 6.50 8.49 0.87
C ILE A 102 6.16 7.01 0.98
N ASN A 103 6.58 6.36 2.05
CA ASN A 103 6.28 4.96 2.36
C ASN A 103 5.58 4.82 3.71
N LEU A 104 4.52 4.02 3.74
CA LEU A 104 3.80 3.66 4.95
C LEU A 104 3.35 2.20 4.88
N GLY A 105 3.79 1.36 5.80
CA GLY A 105 3.36 -0.04 5.83
C GLY A 105 4.31 -0.94 6.60
N PRO A 106 3.85 -2.16 6.91
CA PRO A 106 4.68 -3.15 7.60
C PRO A 106 5.74 -3.74 6.67
N LEU A 107 6.49 -4.71 7.18
CA LEU A 107 7.41 -5.55 6.42
C LEU A 107 6.97 -7.01 6.53
N LEU A 108 5.75 -7.32 6.07
CA LEU A 108 5.23 -8.68 6.01
C LEU A 108 5.48 -9.25 4.62
N TYR A 109 6.69 -9.79 4.41
CA TYR A 109 7.15 -10.22 3.08
C TYR A 109 6.24 -11.28 2.46
N HIS A 110 5.63 -10.94 1.32
CA HIS A 110 4.56 -11.73 0.70
C HIS A 110 5.00 -13.13 0.27
N PHE A 111 6.27 -13.26 -0.13
CA PHE A 111 6.84 -14.51 -0.64
C PHE A 111 7.62 -15.30 0.43
N GLU A 112 7.64 -14.81 1.68
CA GLU A 112 8.27 -15.53 2.79
C GLU A 112 7.61 -16.91 2.96
N ASN A 113 8.44 -17.95 3.11
CA ASN A 113 7.99 -19.34 3.29
C ASN A 113 7.21 -19.95 2.10
N LEU A 114 7.25 -19.34 0.92
CA LEU A 114 6.70 -19.93 -0.31
C LEU A 114 7.78 -20.75 -1.04
N ALA A 115 7.46 -22.01 -1.33
CA ALA A 115 8.40 -22.90 -2.02
C ALA A 115 8.63 -22.43 -3.46
N ASN A 116 9.91 -22.37 -3.86
CA ASN A 116 10.37 -21.96 -5.19
C ASN A 116 10.13 -20.48 -5.55
N GLU A 117 9.82 -19.63 -4.57
CA GLU A 117 9.74 -18.19 -4.75
C GLU A 117 10.98 -17.52 -4.19
N LEU A 118 11.50 -16.50 -4.89
CA LEU A 118 12.53 -15.62 -4.33
C LEU A 118 11.87 -14.67 -3.33
N SER A 119 12.48 -14.53 -2.17
CA SER A 119 12.09 -13.57 -1.15
C SER A 119 13.35 -13.08 -0.43
N ILE A 120 13.59 -11.77 -0.43
CA ILE A 120 14.70 -11.13 0.28
C ILE A 120 14.12 -10.33 1.45
N GLU A 121 14.08 -10.95 2.63
CA GLU A 121 13.51 -10.34 3.83
C GLU A 121 14.50 -9.40 4.52
N SER A 122 14.51 -8.14 4.09
CA SER A 122 15.35 -7.10 4.70
C SER A 122 14.70 -6.53 5.96
N SER A 123 15.50 -6.25 6.99
CA SER A 123 15.01 -5.46 8.12
C SER A 123 14.73 -4.02 7.68
N TYR A 124 13.95 -3.28 8.48
CA TYR A 124 13.78 -1.85 8.21
C TYR A 124 15.11 -1.09 8.22
N GLU A 125 16.04 -1.46 9.11
CA GLU A 125 17.36 -0.85 9.19
C GLU A 125 18.14 -1.06 7.88
N ASP A 126 18.09 -2.27 7.32
CA ASP A 126 18.74 -2.57 6.04
C ASP A 126 18.10 -1.80 4.88
N ILE A 127 16.76 -1.74 4.83
CA ILE A 127 16.04 -0.93 3.84
C ILE A 127 16.49 0.53 3.93
N LYS A 128 16.50 1.10 5.14
CA LYS A 128 16.95 2.48 5.37
C LYS A 128 18.39 2.69 4.90
N ASN A 129 19.29 1.75 5.21
CA ASN A 129 20.69 1.82 4.79
C ASN A 129 20.83 1.79 3.27
N VAL A 130 20.07 0.93 2.57
CA VAL A 130 20.03 0.90 1.10
C VAL A 130 19.49 2.22 0.54
N VAL A 131 18.40 2.73 1.10
CA VAL A 131 17.82 4.03 0.71
C VAL A 131 18.86 5.16 0.81
N LEU A 132 19.61 5.22 1.91
CA LEU A 132 20.66 6.22 2.09
C LEU A 132 21.83 6.03 1.11
N GLN A 133 22.21 4.78 0.81
CA GLN A 133 23.27 4.46 -0.16
C GLN A 133 22.91 4.81 -1.60
N TYR A 134 21.63 4.71 -1.98
CA TYR A 134 21.14 5.20 -3.27
C TYR A 134 21.27 6.72 -3.42
N GLY A 135 21.29 7.45 -2.29
CA GLY A 135 21.45 8.91 -2.27
C GLY A 135 20.20 9.67 -1.81
N PHE A 136 19.13 8.97 -1.42
CA PHE A 136 17.97 9.61 -0.80
C PHE A 136 18.36 10.33 0.49
N GLN A 137 17.72 11.48 0.74
CA GLN A 137 17.80 12.21 2.00
C GLN A 137 16.52 11.99 2.78
N LEU A 138 16.63 11.54 4.03
CA LEU A 138 15.48 11.36 4.90
C LEU A 138 15.00 12.73 5.41
N GLU A 139 13.71 13.03 5.22
CA GLU A 139 13.09 14.23 5.78
C GLU A 139 12.17 13.93 6.96
N VAL A 140 11.42 12.83 6.90
CA VAL A 140 10.57 12.38 8.01
C VAL A 140 10.76 10.89 8.20
N GLU A 141 10.92 10.49 9.46
CA GLU A 141 10.94 9.11 9.91
C GLU A 141 10.14 9.06 11.21
N GLU A 142 9.01 8.34 11.18
CA GLU A 142 8.17 8.12 12.35
C GLU A 142 8.02 6.63 12.59
N GLU A 143 8.15 6.21 13.84
CA GLU A 143 8.01 4.81 14.24
C GLU A 143 6.71 4.56 14.98
N SER A 144 6.31 3.28 15.04
CA SER A 144 5.18 2.78 15.84
C SER A 144 3.84 3.44 15.52
N VAL A 145 3.59 3.73 14.24
CA VAL A 145 2.24 4.13 13.80
C VAL A 145 1.38 2.88 13.78
N LEU A 146 0.51 2.76 14.78
CA LEU A 146 -0.39 1.62 14.93
C LEU A 146 -1.52 1.67 13.91
N SER A 147 -1.76 0.57 13.23
CA SER A 147 -2.88 0.46 12.31
C SER A 147 -3.35 -0.97 12.10
N THR A 148 -4.42 -1.11 11.34
CA THR A 148 -5.03 -2.40 10.99
C THR A 148 -5.18 -2.51 9.47
N TYR A 149 -5.38 -3.72 8.98
CA TYR A 149 -5.65 -3.98 7.57
C TYR A 149 -6.87 -4.90 7.44
N THR A 150 -7.94 -4.42 6.79
CA THR A 150 -9.20 -5.16 6.58
C THR A 150 -9.80 -5.79 7.86
N VAL A 151 -9.66 -5.12 9.01
CA VAL A 151 -10.01 -5.69 10.31
C VAL A 151 -11.50 -5.94 10.48
N ASN A 152 -11.84 -7.10 11.07
CA ASN A 152 -13.17 -7.36 11.58
C ASN A 152 -13.32 -6.79 12.99
N ASP A 153 -13.95 -5.62 13.13
CA ASP A 153 -14.03 -4.92 14.41
C ASP A 153 -14.75 -5.67 15.53
N LEU A 154 -15.65 -6.59 15.18
CA LEU A 154 -16.40 -7.40 16.14
C LEU A 154 -15.71 -8.72 16.48
N SER A 155 -14.64 -9.09 15.77
CA SER A 155 -13.85 -10.29 16.04
C SER A 155 -13.22 -10.25 17.42
N MET A 156 -13.16 -11.41 18.08
CA MET A 156 -12.40 -11.61 19.32
C MET A 156 -10.89 -11.62 19.10
N MET A 157 -10.43 -11.83 17.86
CA MET A 157 -9.02 -11.82 17.47
C MET A 157 -8.81 -10.78 16.37
N LYS A 158 -7.82 -9.90 16.54
CA LYS A 158 -7.46 -8.84 15.59
C LYS A 158 -5.96 -8.81 15.40
N TYR A 159 -5.52 -8.47 14.20
CA TYR A 159 -4.13 -8.18 13.89
C TYR A 159 -3.93 -6.67 13.85
N TYR A 160 -2.82 -6.23 14.40
CA TYR A 160 -2.35 -4.86 14.34
C TYR A 160 -0.95 -4.86 13.77
N TYR A 161 -0.64 -3.81 13.02
CA TYR A 161 0.68 -3.56 12.48
C TYR A 161 1.21 -2.31 13.16
N GLU A 162 2.42 -2.42 13.71
CA GLU A 162 3.23 -1.26 14.06
C GLU A 162 4.24 -1.09 12.93
N TRP A 163 4.08 -0.02 12.17
CA TRP A 163 4.99 0.26 11.07
C TRP A 163 5.75 1.56 11.28
N LYS A 164 6.76 1.73 10.43
CA LYS A 164 7.48 2.98 10.28
C LYS A 164 6.99 3.71 9.04
N THR A 165 6.72 4.99 9.20
CA THR A 165 6.47 5.91 8.10
C THR A 165 7.81 6.51 7.69
N LEU A 166 8.14 6.39 6.40
CA LEU A 166 9.36 6.94 5.84
C LEU A 166 8.99 7.95 4.76
N LYS A 167 9.43 9.20 4.91
CA LYS A 167 9.41 10.21 3.85
C LYS A 167 10.85 10.53 3.48
N ALA A 168 11.24 10.08 2.30
CA ALA A 168 12.53 10.36 1.69
C ALA A 168 12.38 11.34 0.53
N ILE A 169 13.37 12.21 0.32
CA ILE A 169 13.46 13.11 -0.83
C ILE A 169 14.75 12.83 -1.57
N ILE A 170 14.68 12.82 -2.91
CA ILE A 170 15.87 12.86 -3.76
C ILE A 170 16.37 14.31 -3.78
N ARG A 171 17.47 14.60 -3.08
CA ARG A 171 18.20 15.84 -3.33
C ARG A 171 19.31 15.55 -4.33
N VAL A 172 19.21 16.13 -5.51
CA VAL A 172 20.33 16.15 -6.44
C VAL A 172 21.36 17.12 -5.88
N ALA A 173 22.56 16.61 -5.61
CA ALA A 173 23.75 17.43 -5.40
C ALA A 173 24.24 17.99 -6.74
#